data_AF-A0A501X6I6-F1
#
_entry.id   AF-A0A501X6I6-F1
#
_cell.length_a   1.000
_cell.length_b   1.000
_cell.length_c   1.000
_cell.angle_alpha   90.00
_cell.angle_beta   90.00
_cell.angle_gamma   90.00
#
_symmetry.space_group_name_H-M   'P 1'
#
loop_
_entity.id
_entity.type
_entity.pdbx_description
1 polymer ?
#
loop_
_entity_poly.entity_id
_entity_poly.type
_entity_poly.pdbx_seq_one_letter_code
_entity_poly.pdbx_strand_id
1 'polypeptide(L)'
;SRVCVAALEPAAGLRDTVPVGARLPMTAGSGAKVLLAHTDAATQAAVLPKAVFSARALAEVCRRGWAQSVAEREPGVASVSAPVRDGRGVVIAAISVSGPIDRMGRRPGVRWAADLLSAADALTRRL
;
A
#
# COMPACT_ATOMS: atom_id res chain seq x y z
N SER A 1 4.41 4.19 -12.54
CA SER A 1 3.27 4.64 -11.71
C SER A 1 2.39 3.45 -11.38
N ARG A 2 1.53 3.54 -10.36
CA ARG A 2 0.45 2.58 -10.10
C ARG A 2 -0.91 3.23 -10.33
N VAL A 3 -1.95 2.43 -10.55
CA VAL A 3 -3.31 2.93 -10.84
C VAL A 3 -4.28 2.40 -9.80
N CYS A 4 -5.18 3.24 -9.29
CA CYS A 4 -6.31 2.79 -8.49
C CYS A 4 -7.35 2.14 -9.40
N VAL A 5 -7.62 0.85 -9.23
CA VAL A 5 -8.58 0.09 -10.07
C VAL A 5 -9.92 -0.12 -9.38
N ALA A 6 -9.96 0.02 -8.06
CA ALA A 6 -11.16 -0.07 -7.24
C ALA A 6 -10.99 0.84 -6.01
N ALA A 7 -12.07 1.49 -5.61
CA ALA A 7 -12.12 2.35 -4.45
C ALA A 7 -13.46 2.15 -3.72
N LEU A 8 -13.43 2.22 -2.40
CA LEU A 8 -14.63 2.26 -1.57
C LEU A 8 -14.57 3.52 -0.73
N GLU A 9 -15.56 4.39 -0.90
CA GLU A 9 -15.67 5.62 -0.12
C GLU A 9 -16.45 5.39 1.17
N PRO A 10 -16.03 5.98 2.31
CA PRO A 10 -16.88 6.02 3.49
C PRO A 10 -18.19 6.75 3.20
N ALA A 11 -19.31 6.24 3.72
CA ALA A 11 -20.64 6.84 3.53
C ALA A 11 -20.74 8.28 4.09
N ALA A 12 -19.90 8.64 5.06
CA ALA A 12 -19.81 9.99 5.64
C ALA A 12 -18.38 10.31 6.13
N GLY A 13 -18.07 11.61 6.25
CA GLY A 13 -16.80 12.12 6.74
C GLY A 13 -15.85 12.60 5.64
N LEU A 14 -14.58 12.84 6.01
CA LEU A 14 -13.57 13.34 5.08
C LEU A 14 -13.33 12.36 3.93
N ARG A 15 -13.44 12.87 2.70
CA ARG A 15 -13.24 12.13 1.45
C ARG A 15 -11.79 12.27 0.99
N ASP A 16 -10.90 11.47 1.57
CA ASP A 16 -9.50 11.30 1.12
C ASP A 16 -9.33 9.97 0.35
N THR A 17 -10.39 9.52 -0.30
CA THR A 17 -10.35 8.29 -1.09
C THR A 17 -9.64 8.58 -2.41
N VAL A 18 -8.68 7.73 -2.76
CA VAL A 18 -8.05 7.79 -4.07
C VAL A 18 -9.09 7.33 -5.11
N PRO A 19 -9.46 8.17 -6.10
CA PRO A 19 -10.48 7.80 -7.06
C PRO A 19 -9.97 6.73 -8.04
N VAL A 20 -10.89 5.91 -8.56
CA VAL A 20 -10.58 4.95 -9.62
C VAL A 20 -10.00 5.68 -10.84
N GLY A 21 -8.97 5.11 -11.45
CA GLY A 21 -8.21 5.72 -12.55
C GLY A 21 -7.08 6.65 -12.09
N ALA A 22 -7.02 7.04 -10.82
CA ALA A 22 -5.93 7.88 -10.33
C ALA A 22 -4.58 7.18 -10.47
N ARG A 23 -3.61 7.90 -11.05
CA ARG A 23 -2.22 7.46 -11.19
C ARG A 23 -1.42 7.97 -10.01
N LEU A 24 -0.88 7.05 -9.21
CA LEU A 24 -0.07 7.35 -8.04
C LEU A 24 1.41 7.03 -8.29
N PRO A 25 2.33 7.72 -7.59
CA PRO A 25 3.76 7.44 -7.69
C PRO A 25 4.10 6.05 -7.14
N MET A 26 5.19 5.47 -7.68
CA MET A 26 5.85 4.28 -7.14
C MET A 26 6.94 4.62 -6.12
N THR A 27 7.17 5.90 -5.87
CA THR A 27 8.23 6.43 -5.00
C THR A 27 7.74 6.76 -3.59
N ALA A 28 6.43 6.70 -3.33
CA ALA A 28 5.85 7.11 -2.04
C ALA A 28 4.57 6.34 -1.66
N GLY A 29 4.44 6.07 -0.36
CA GLY A 29 3.25 5.49 0.25
C GLY A 29 3.31 3.97 0.41
N SER A 30 2.49 3.47 1.33
CA SER A 30 2.35 2.05 1.67
C SER A 30 2.13 1.15 0.45
N GLY A 31 1.18 1.49 -0.42
CA GLY A 31 0.90 0.69 -1.62
C GLY A 31 2.06 0.67 -2.62
N ALA A 32 2.86 1.73 -2.72
CA ALA A 32 4.07 1.72 -3.54
C ALA A 32 5.13 0.78 -2.97
N LYS A 33 5.32 0.78 -1.64
CA LYS A 33 6.23 -0.16 -0.97
C LYS A 33 5.80 -1.61 -1.18
N VAL A 34 4.51 -1.92 -1.04
CA VAL A 34 3.97 -3.27 -1.27
C VAL A 34 4.25 -3.72 -2.70
N LEU A 35 3.91 -2.91 -3.69
CA LEU A 35 4.11 -3.32 -5.08
C LEU A 35 5.61 -3.45 -5.40
N LEU A 36 6.42 -2.45 -5.02
CA LEU A 36 7.85 -2.44 -5.34
C LEU A 36 8.64 -3.53 -4.63
N ALA A 37 8.27 -3.91 -3.40
CA ALA A 37 8.94 -4.98 -2.66
C ALA A 37 8.86 -6.34 -3.38
N HIS A 38 7.87 -6.52 -4.27
CA HIS A 38 7.63 -7.74 -5.01
C HIS A 38 7.98 -7.65 -6.51
N THR A 39 8.64 -6.57 -6.95
CA THR A 39 9.22 -6.51 -8.31
C THR A 39 10.64 -7.07 -8.34
N ASP A 40 11.17 -7.27 -9.55
CA ASP A 40 12.56 -7.65 -9.76
C ASP A 40 13.57 -6.57 -9.28
N ALA A 41 14.82 -6.99 -9.08
CA ALA A 41 15.88 -6.15 -8.56
C ALA A 41 16.22 -4.95 -9.47
N ALA A 42 16.09 -5.08 -10.79
CA ALA A 42 16.37 -3.98 -11.71
C ALA A 42 15.30 -2.88 -11.57
N THR A 43 14.03 -3.27 -11.47
CA THR A 43 12.93 -2.34 -11.18
C THR A 43 13.10 -1.65 -9.82
N GLN A 44 13.49 -2.39 -8.77
CA GLN A 44 13.77 -1.79 -7.46
C GLN A 44 14.92 -0.79 -7.53
N ALA A 45 16.03 -1.13 -8.18
CA ALA A 45 17.19 -0.26 -8.34
C ALA A 45 16.88 1.02 -9.14
N ALA A 46 15.95 0.94 -10.11
CA ALA A 46 15.53 2.10 -10.90
C ALA A 46 14.64 3.08 -10.12
N VAL A 47 13.83 2.58 -9.17
CA VAL A 47 12.84 3.38 -8.43
C VAL A 47 13.38 3.90 -7.11
N LEU A 48 14.13 3.08 -6.36
CA LEU A 48 14.61 3.40 -5.01
C LEU A 48 15.38 4.73 -4.89
N PRO A 49 16.24 5.14 -5.85
CA PRO A 49 16.95 6.43 -5.75
C PRO A 49 16.03 7.66 -5.69
N LYS A 50 14.77 7.52 -6.13
CA LYS A 50 13.77 8.59 -6.15
C LYS A 50 12.68 8.39 -5.08
N ALA A 51 12.77 7.31 -4.30
CA ALA A 51 11.76 6.93 -3.33
C ALA A 51 11.99 7.62 -1.98
N VAL A 52 10.91 7.94 -1.29
CA VAL A 52 10.96 8.48 0.09
C VAL A 52 11.18 7.37 1.14
N PHE A 53 11.34 6.13 0.69
CA PHE A 53 11.56 4.95 1.52
C PHE A 53 12.77 4.16 1.03
N SER A 54 13.33 3.32 1.90
CA SER A 54 14.58 2.62 1.64
C SER A 54 14.40 1.16 1.20
N ALA A 55 15.47 0.56 0.68
CA ALA A 55 15.53 -0.88 0.42
C ALA A 55 15.23 -1.71 1.68
N ARG A 56 15.65 -1.24 2.87
CA ARG A 56 15.31 -1.85 4.15
C ARG A 56 13.80 -1.89 4.37
N ALA A 57 13.09 -0.81 4.02
CA ALA A 57 11.64 -0.78 4.14
C ALA A 57 10.97 -1.83 3.23
N LEU A 58 11.49 -2.07 2.02
CA LEU A 58 11.00 -3.13 1.14
C LEU A 58 11.26 -4.52 1.72
N ALA A 59 12.47 -4.76 2.25
CA ALA A 59 12.80 -6.03 2.91
C ALA A 59 11.88 -6.29 4.12
N GLU A 60 11.55 -5.27 4.90
CA GLU A 60 10.59 -5.38 5.99
C GLU A 60 9.18 -5.74 5.50
N VAL A 61 8.75 -5.20 4.36
CA VAL A 61 7.47 -5.55 3.72
C VAL A 61 7.46 -7.01 3.32
N CYS A 62 8.50 -7.52 2.65
CA CYS A 62 8.60 -8.93 2.29
C CYS A 62 8.53 -9.85 3.53
N ARG A 63 9.17 -9.45 4.64
CA ARG A 63 9.19 -10.23 5.88
C ARG A 63 7.85 -10.27 6.60
N ARG A 64 7.13 -9.14 6.68
CA ARG A 64 5.89 -9.04 7.49
C ARG A 64 4.59 -9.11 6.69
N GLY A 65 4.68 -9.05 5.36
CA GLY A 65 3.54 -9.14 4.45
C GLY A 65 2.73 -7.85 4.29
N TRP A 66 3.14 -6.71 4.86
CA TRP A 66 2.39 -5.45 4.76
C TRP A 66 3.31 -4.23 4.84
N ALA A 67 2.81 -3.08 4.39
CA ALA A 67 3.51 -1.80 4.49
C ALA A 67 2.63 -0.74 5.17
N GLN A 68 3.26 0.21 5.84
CA GLN A 68 2.63 1.46 6.24
C GLN A 68 3.40 2.66 5.73
N SER A 69 2.71 3.79 5.68
CA SER A 69 3.30 5.10 5.41
C SER A 69 2.60 6.18 6.21
N VAL A 70 3.35 7.22 6.57
CA VAL A 70 2.86 8.39 7.31
C VAL A 70 3.44 9.63 6.64
N ALA A 71 2.58 10.52 6.14
CA ALA A 71 2.93 11.75 5.43
C ALA A 71 3.85 11.56 4.21
N GLU A 72 3.88 10.37 3.60
CA GLU A 72 4.77 10.09 2.46
C GLU A 72 4.22 10.57 1.12
N ARG A 73 2.90 10.47 0.92
CA ARG A 73 2.24 10.93 -0.32
C ARG A 73 1.73 12.34 -0.21
N GLU A 74 1.09 12.63 0.92
CA GLU A 74 0.40 13.87 1.22
C GLU A 74 0.63 14.17 2.71
N PRO A 75 1.07 15.38 3.07
CA PRO A 75 1.10 15.83 4.45
C PRO A 75 -0.22 15.55 5.18
N GLY A 76 -0.16 15.04 6.40
CA GLY A 76 -1.35 14.75 7.18
C GLY A 76 -2.05 13.42 6.85
N VAL A 77 -1.60 12.65 5.86
CA VAL A 77 -2.21 11.36 5.49
C VAL A 77 -1.35 10.16 5.89
N ALA A 78 -1.96 9.14 6.48
CA ALA A 78 -1.34 7.84 6.73
C ALA A 78 -2.09 6.71 6.03
N SER A 79 -1.41 5.61 5.78
CA SER A 79 -2.02 4.43 5.15
C SER A 79 -1.29 3.14 5.50
N VAL A 80 -2.02 2.03 5.34
CA VAL A 80 -1.51 0.65 5.41
C VAL A 80 -1.91 -0.06 4.13
N SER A 81 -1.06 -0.96 3.64
CA SER A 81 -1.33 -1.79 2.47
C SER A 81 -0.86 -3.22 2.67
N ALA A 82 -1.56 -4.15 2.03
CA ALA A 82 -1.20 -5.57 1.95
C ALA A 82 -1.22 -6.05 0.49
N PRO A 83 -0.37 -7.02 0.11
CA PRO A 83 -0.29 -7.56 -1.25
C PRO A 83 -1.48 -8.46 -1.55
N VAL A 84 -2.09 -8.29 -2.72
CA VAL A 84 -3.07 -9.24 -3.29
C VAL A 84 -2.34 -10.08 -4.31
N ARG A 85 -2.51 -11.40 -4.22
CA ARG A 85 -1.81 -12.38 -5.06
C ARG A 85 -2.77 -13.06 -6.04
N ASP A 86 -2.22 -13.57 -7.13
CA ASP A 86 -2.93 -14.52 -8.00
C ASP A 86 -2.80 -15.97 -7.47
N GLY A 87 -3.43 -16.93 -8.15
CA GLY A 87 -3.35 -18.35 -7.81
C GLY A 87 -1.95 -18.96 -7.92
N ARG A 88 -0.96 -18.26 -8.49
CA ARG A 88 0.45 -18.67 -8.54
C ARG A 88 1.28 -18.03 -7.42
N GLY A 89 0.65 -17.22 -6.56
CA GLY A 89 1.29 -16.50 -5.49
C GLY A 89 2.01 -15.23 -5.95
N VAL A 90 1.85 -14.79 -7.20
CA VAL A 90 2.46 -13.54 -7.71
C VAL A 90 1.66 -12.35 -7.20
N VAL A 91 2.34 -11.32 -6.68
CA VAL A 91 1.67 -10.08 -6.26
C VAL A 91 1.24 -9.29 -7.49
N ILE A 92 -0.07 -9.14 -7.68
CA ILE A 92 -0.65 -8.44 -8.83
C ILE A 92 -1.27 -7.09 -8.46
N ALA A 93 -1.58 -6.88 -7.18
CA ALA A 93 -2.18 -5.66 -6.68
C ALA A 93 -1.85 -5.44 -5.20
N ALA A 94 -2.28 -4.30 -4.66
CA ALA A 94 -2.22 -4.01 -3.23
C ALA A 94 -3.56 -3.43 -2.78
N ILE A 95 -4.15 -4.01 -1.72
CA ILE A 95 -5.29 -3.41 -1.03
C ILE A 95 -4.76 -2.42 0.00
N SER A 96 -5.46 -1.29 0.18
CA SER A 96 -4.99 -0.21 1.06
C SER A 96 -6.15 0.41 1.84
N VAL A 97 -5.85 0.85 3.06
CA VAL A 97 -6.69 1.76 3.84
C VAL A 97 -5.88 3.03 4.12
N SER A 98 -6.47 4.19 3.89
CA SER A 98 -5.85 5.49 4.10
C SER A 98 -6.79 6.47 4.80
N GLY A 99 -6.21 7.49 5.43
CA GLY A 99 -6.93 8.61 5.98
C GLY A 99 -6.04 9.55 6.79
N PRO A 100 -6.62 10.56 7.46
CA PRO A 100 -5.87 11.51 8.27
C PRO A 100 -5.05 10.84 9.36
N ILE A 101 -3.83 11.32 9.58
CA ILE A 101 -2.93 10.87 10.64
C ILE A 101 -3.61 10.96 12.00
N ASP A 102 -4.45 11.95 12.25
CA ASP A 102 -5.13 12.11 13.54
C ASP A 102 -6.10 10.95 13.84
N ARG A 103 -6.66 10.33 12.80
CA ARG A 103 -7.53 9.15 12.91
C ARG A 103 -6.77 7.84 12.79
N MET A 104 -5.79 7.82 11.88
CA MET A 104 -4.98 6.66 11.57
C MET A 104 -3.89 6.39 12.65
N GLY A 105 -3.48 7.43 13.37
CA GLY A 105 -2.30 7.42 14.21
C GLY A 105 -0.99 7.36 13.40
N ARG A 106 0.13 7.50 14.11
CA ARG A 106 1.49 7.47 13.53
C ARG A 106 2.03 6.05 13.29
N ARG A 107 1.29 5.02 13.72
CA ARG A 107 1.64 3.60 13.54
C ARG A 107 0.43 2.81 13.06
N PRO A 108 -0.13 3.15 11.89
CA PRO A 108 -1.41 2.61 11.46
C PRO A 108 -1.38 1.08 11.26
N GLY A 109 -0.21 0.50 10.98
CA GLY A 109 -0.05 -0.95 10.85
C GLY A 109 -0.44 -1.73 12.12
N VAL A 110 -0.29 -1.15 13.31
CA VAL A 110 -0.70 -1.81 14.57
C VAL A 110 -2.20 -2.07 14.59
N ARG A 111 -2.99 -1.20 13.95
CA ARG A 111 -4.45 -1.25 14.02
C ARG A 111 -5.07 -1.98 12.83
N TRP A 112 -4.55 -1.82 11.62
CA TRP A 112 -5.21 -2.33 10.40
C TRP A 112 -4.45 -3.43 9.66
N ALA A 113 -3.20 -3.75 10.01
CA ALA A 113 -2.44 -4.73 9.22
C ALA A 113 -3.11 -6.12 9.20
N ALA A 114 -3.61 -6.60 10.33
CA ALA A 114 -4.28 -7.90 10.42
C ALA A 114 -5.53 -7.96 9.54
N ASP A 115 -6.39 -6.94 9.61
CA ASP A 115 -7.61 -6.85 8.81
C ASP A 115 -7.28 -6.78 7.31
N LEU A 116 -6.27 -5.99 6.93
CA LEU A 116 -5.85 -5.88 5.53
C LEU A 116 -5.28 -7.19 4.98
N LEU A 117 -4.50 -7.92 5.77
CA LEU A 117 -3.97 -9.22 5.38
C LEU A 117 -5.12 -10.22 5.15
N SER A 118 -6.06 -10.30 6.09
CA SER A 118 -7.27 -11.13 5.95
C SER A 118 -8.07 -10.78 4.69
N ALA A 119 -8.27 -9.48 4.44
CA ALA A 119 -8.96 -9.00 3.25
C ALA A 119 -8.20 -9.33 1.95
N ALA A 120 -6.87 -9.19 1.95
CA ALA A 120 -6.03 -9.53 0.81
C ALA A 120 -6.06 -11.03 0.50
N ASP A 121 -6.06 -11.89 1.53
CA ASP A 121 -6.19 -13.33 1.38
C ASP A 121 -7.59 -13.71 0.85
N ALA A 122 -8.63 -13.01 1.31
CA ALA A 122 -9.99 -13.22 0.80
C ALA A 122 -10.13 -12.82 -0.67
N LEU A 123 -9.47 -11.74 -1.12
CA LEU A 123 -9.39 -11.38 -2.53
C LEU A 123 -8.61 -12.41 -3.34
N THR A 124 -7.46 -12.86 -2.82
CA THR A 124 -6.61 -13.86 -3.45
C THR A 124 -7.36 -15.17 -3.70
N ARG A 125 -8.22 -15.62 -2.78
CA ARG A 125 -9.05 -16.83 -2.95
C ARG A 125 -10.14 -16.71 -4.02
N ARG A 126 -10.44 -15.50 -4.50
CA ARG A 126 -11.49 -15.22 -5.49
C ARG A 126 -10.93 -14.96 -6.89
N LEU A 127 -9.61 -15.00 -7.04
CA LEU A 127 -8.85 -14.85 -8.29
C LEU A 127 -8.41 -16.23 -8.79
#